data_AF-A0A1G9DHQ4-F1
#
_entry.id   AF-A0A1G9DHQ4-F1
#
_cell.length_a   1.000
_cell.length_b   1.000
_cell.length_c   1.000
_cell.angle_alpha   90.00
_cell.angle_beta   90.00
_cell.angle_gamma   90.00
#
_symmetry.space_group_name_H-M   'P 1'
#
loop_
_entity.id
_entity.type
_entity.pdbx_description
1 polymer ?
#
loop_
_entity_poly.entity_id
_entity_poly.type
_entity_poly.pdbx_seq_one_letter_code
_entity_poly.pdbx_strand_id
1 'polypeptide(L)'
;MTDATPALLAYLSRWLDEPQGDRDAEAVLWGRVAKVSEEAGEAISALIGATGQNPRLSPFSGNTHSYDDVVDELLDVAITAMTTAEHMTAGAPT
;
A
#
# COMPACT_ATOMS: atom_id res chain seq x y z
N MET A 1 8.07 -2.71 -26.23
CA MET A 1 7.21 -2.94 -25.04
C MET A 1 7.91 -2.39 -23.79
N THR A 2 8.50 -1.20 -23.90
CA THR A 2 9.55 -0.73 -22.97
C THR A 2 9.26 0.64 -22.36
N ASP A 3 8.16 1.31 -22.75
CA ASP A 3 7.71 2.60 -22.21
C ASP A 3 6.38 2.53 -21.46
N ALA A 4 5.83 1.33 -21.21
CA ALA A 4 4.51 1.17 -20.58
C ALA A 4 4.55 1.31 -19.05
N THR A 5 5.67 0.94 -18.41
CA THR A 5 5.79 0.92 -16.94
C THR A 5 5.68 2.32 -16.32
N PRO A 6 6.37 3.36 -16.84
CA PRO A 6 6.20 4.72 -16.32
C PRO A 6 4.77 5.25 -16.52
N ALA A 7 4.16 4.99 -17.68
CA ALA A 7 2.79 5.42 -17.98
C ALA A 7 1.75 4.75 -17.06
N LEU A 8 1.92 3.46 -16.77
CA LEU A 8 1.07 2.75 -15.82
C LEU A 8 1.22 3.30 -14.41
N LEU A 9 2.44 3.58 -13.96
CA LEU A 9 2.67 4.11 -12.62
C LEU A 9 2.06 5.51 -12.45
N ALA A 10 2.23 6.38 -13.45
CA ALA A 10 1.59 7.70 -13.47
C ALA A 10 0.06 7.58 -13.48
N TYR A 11 -0.51 6.63 -14.24
CA TYR A 11 -1.94 6.36 -14.22
C TYR A 11 -2.43 5.92 -12.84
N LEU A 12 -1.77 4.94 -12.22
CA LEU A 12 -2.12 4.46 -10.87
C LEU A 12 -1.98 5.57 -9.82
N SER A 13 -0.91 6.37 -9.90
CA SER A 13 -0.71 7.51 -9.01
C SER A 13 -1.86 8.51 -9.10
N ARG A 14 -2.28 8.87 -10.32
CA ARG A 14 -3.42 9.78 -10.53
C ARG A 14 -4.74 9.19 -10.04
N TRP A 15 -4.99 7.91 -10.30
CA TRP A 15 -6.18 7.22 -9.82
C TRP A 15 -6.29 7.25 -8.29
N LEU A 16 -5.17 7.13 -7.57
CA LEU A 16 -5.12 7.28 -6.11
C LEU A 16 -5.36 8.72 -5.60
N ASP A 17 -5.11 9.74 -6.43
CA ASP A 17 -5.39 11.13 -6.10
C ASP A 17 -6.86 11.54 -6.33
N GLU A 18 -7.60 10.85 -7.21
CA GLU A 18 -9.01 11.15 -7.53
C GLU A 18 -9.93 11.28 -6.30
N PRO A 19 -9.86 10.38 -5.28
CA PRO A 19 -10.75 10.46 -4.12
C PRO A 19 -10.30 11.47 -3.04
N GLN A 20 -9.21 12.23 -3.23
CA GLN A 20 -8.64 13.08 -2.16
C GLN A 20 -9.46 14.34 -1.85
N GLY A 21 -10.43 14.73 -2.68
CA GLY A 21 -11.32 15.87 -2.43
C GLY A 21 -10.58 17.20 -2.37
N ASP A 22 -11.01 18.11 -1.48
CA ASP A 22 -10.45 19.47 -1.32
C ASP A 22 -9.21 19.53 -0.39
N ARG A 23 -8.52 18.41 -0.16
CA ARG A 23 -7.31 18.38 0.69
C ARG A 23 -6.18 19.17 0.04
N ASP A 24 -5.39 19.87 0.85
CA ASP A 24 -4.17 20.52 0.37
C ASP A 24 -3.08 19.48 0.02
N ALA A 25 -2.08 19.92 -0.74
CA ALA A 25 -1.01 19.06 -1.23
C ALA A 25 -0.16 18.43 -0.11
N GLU A 26 0.01 19.13 1.01
CA GLU A 26 0.75 18.61 2.16
C GLU A 26 -0.03 17.47 2.82
N ALA A 27 -1.34 17.64 3.02
CA ALA A 27 -2.21 16.60 3.56
C ALA A 27 -2.26 15.35 2.67
N VAL A 28 -2.29 15.51 1.34
CA VAL A 28 -2.23 14.39 0.39
C VAL A 28 -0.90 13.65 0.50
N LEU A 29 0.23 14.38 0.55
CA LEU A 29 1.55 13.78 0.69
C LEU A 29 1.68 13.00 2.01
N TRP A 30 1.24 13.58 3.12
CA TRP A 30 1.23 12.89 4.42
C TRP A 30 0.37 11.63 4.39
N GLY A 31 -0.82 11.69 3.76
CA GLY A 31 -1.69 10.53 3.59
C GLY A 31 -1.01 9.40 2.82
N ARG A 32 -0.34 9.73 1.70
CA ARG A 32 0.41 8.75 0.89
C ARG A 32 1.55 8.09 1.66
N VAL A 33 2.37 8.88 2.35
CA VAL A 33 3.48 8.36 3.15
C VAL A 33 2.97 7.53 4.32
N ALA A 34 1.90 7.95 4.99
CA ALA A 34 1.29 7.20 6.08
C ALA A 34 0.76 5.84 5.61
N LYS A 35 0.11 5.79 4.44
CA LYS A 35 -0.44 4.55 3.87
C LYS A 35 0.64 3.50 3.61
N VAL A 36 1.88 3.88 3.26
CA VAL A 36 3.00 2.93 3.14
C VAL A 36 3.23 2.15 4.44
N SER A 37 3.16 2.82 5.59
CA SER A 37 3.33 2.18 6.89
C SER A 37 2.11 1.34 7.28
N GLU A 38 0.92 1.72 6.83
CA GLU A 38 -0.32 0.97 7.03
C GLU A 38 -0.25 -0.37 6.28
N GLU A 39 0.04 -0.37 4.97
CA GLU A 39 0.13 -1.62 4.19
C GLU A 39 1.25 -2.53 4.69
N ALA A 40 2.37 -1.95 5.16
CA ALA A 40 3.44 -2.73 5.76
C ALA A 40 2.97 -3.44 7.05
N GLY A 41 2.10 -2.79 7.83
CA GLY A 41 1.44 -3.39 8.98
C GLY A 41 0.45 -4.49 8.59
N GLU A 42 -0.29 -4.30 7.51
CA GLU A 42 -1.23 -5.30 6.96
C GLU A 42 -0.49 -6.55 6.47
N ALA A 43 0.63 -6.40 5.75
CA ALA A 43 1.49 -7.52 5.35
C ALA A 43 2.03 -8.33 6.54
N ILE A 44 2.43 -7.63 7.62
CA ILE A 44 2.84 -8.28 8.87
C ILE A 44 1.66 -9.01 9.53
N SER A 45 0.48 -8.40 9.54
CA SER A 45 -0.75 -9.00 10.07
C SER A 45 -1.15 -10.26 9.30
N ALA A 46 -1.13 -10.22 7.97
CA ALA A 46 -1.38 -11.36 7.10
C ALA A 46 -0.39 -12.50 7.39
N LEU A 47 0.90 -12.17 7.52
CA LEU A 47 1.93 -13.18 7.83
C LEU A 47 1.70 -13.81 9.22
N ILE A 48 1.35 -13.00 10.21
CA ILE A 48 0.97 -13.49 11.55
C ILE A 48 -0.23 -14.43 11.45
N GLY A 49 -1.25 -14.08 10.67
CA GLY A 49 -2.45 -14.90 10.46
C GLY A 49 -2.18 -16.20 9.69
N ALA A 50 -1.26 -16.16 8.72
CA ALA A 50 -0.86 -17.31 7.92
C ALA A 50 0.05 -18.28 8.67
N THR A 51 0.80 -17.79 9.66
CA THR A 51 1.73 -18.60 10.47
C THR A 51 1.19 -18.97 11.85
N GLY A 52 0.08 -18.35 12.28
CA GLY A 52 -0.50 -18.58 13.60
C GLY A 52 0.33 -18.02 14.76
N GLN A 53 1.20 -17.02 14.52
CA GLN A 53 2.14 -16.53 15.52
C GLN A 53 1.51 -15.72 16.67
N ASN A 54 0.26 -15.26 16.52
CA ASN A 54 -0.40 -14.46 17.55
C ASN A 54 -1.36 -15.32 18.40
N PRO A 55 -1.00 -15.65 19.66
CA PRO A 55 -1.82 -16.51 20.53
C PRO A 55 -3.15 -15.87 20.98
N ARG A 56 -3.36 -14.57 20.71
CA ARG A 56 -4.64 -13.88 20.94
C ARG A 56 -5.64 -14.09 19.80
N LEU A 57 -5.17 -14.47 18.60
CA LEU A 57 -6.05 -14.95 17.54
C LEU A 57 -6.47 -16.36 17.94
N SER A 58 -7.79 -16.60 17.95
CA SER A 58 -8.39 -17.70 18.71
C SER A 58 -7.71 -19.06 18.45
N PRO A 59 -7.39 -19.84 19.50
CA PRO A 59 -6.78 -21.16 19.34
C PRO A 59 -7.68 -22.18 18.63
N PHE A 60 -8.97 -21.84 18.42
CA PHE A 60 -9.94 -22.69 17.75
C PHE A 60 -10.23 -22.30 16.29
N SER A 61 -9.71 -21.15 15.80
CA SER A 61 -10.05 -20.63 14.47
C SER A 61 -9.08 -21.01 13.34
N GLY A 62 -8.01 -21.76 13.62
CA GLY A 62 -7.00 -22.08 12.61
C GLY A 62 -6.29 -20.83 12.09
N ASN A 63 -5.55 -20.97 10.98
CA ASN A 63 -4.93 -19.83 10.31
C ASN A 63 -6.03 -18.90 9.78
N THR A 64 -5.92 -17.60 10.08
CA THR A 64 -6.90 -16.60 9.64
C THR A 64 -6.58 -16.02 8.26
N HIS A 65 -5.37 -16.27 7.76
CA HIS A 65 -4.88 -15.88 6.45
C HIS A 65 -4.11 -17.04 5.80
N SER A 66 -3.87 -16.92 4.51
CA SER A 66 -3.02 -17.75 3.67
C SER A 66 -1.74 -17.01 3.30
N TYR A 67 -0.77 -17.71 2.69
CA TYR A 67 0.39 -17.04 2.11
C TYR A 67 0.05 -16.21 0.87
N ASP A 68 -1.07 -16.50 0.19
CA ASP A 68 -1.54 -15.69 -0.93
C ASP A 68 -1.97 -14.31 -0.43
N ASP A 69 -2.68 -14.25 0.72
CA ASP A 69 -3.00 -12.97 1.37
C ASP A 69 -1.72 -12.18 1.71
N VAL A 70 -0.65 -12.85 2.15
CA VAL A 70 0.64 -12.17 2.40
C VAL A 70 1.22 -11.57 1.12
N VAL A 71 1.11 -12.28 -0.01
CA VAL A 71 1.60 -11.78 -1.30
C VAL A 71 0.79 -10.57 -1.73
N ASP A 72 -0.53 -10.61 -1.59
CA ASP A 72 -1.42 -9.50 -1.93
C ASP A 72 -1.06 -8.24 -1.13
N GLU A 73 -0.88 -8.36 0.19
CA GLU A 73 -0.47 -7.22 1.03
C GLU A 73 0.93 -6.69 0.69
N LEU A 74 1.87 -7.57 0.31
CA LEU A 74 3.19 -7.14 -0.15
C LEU A 74 3.12 -6.38 -1.49
N LEU A 75 2.18 -6.73 -2.35
CA LEU A 75 1.92 -5.99 -3.59
C LEU A 75 1.29 -4.63 -3.29
N ASP A 76 0.42 -4.53 -2.29
CA ASP A 76 -0.16 -3.27 -1.84
C ASP A 76 0.92 -2.33 -1.26
N VAL A 77 1.85 -2.85 -0.46
CA VAL A 77 3.05 -2.10 -0.03
C VAL A 77 3.83 -1.58 -1.24
N ALA A 78 4.11 -2.44 -2.21
CA ALA A 78 4.92 -2.09 -3.37
C ALA A 78 4.24 -1.00 -4.22
N ILE A 79 2.96 -1.16 -4.54
CA ILE A 79 2.18 -0.19 -5.34
C ILE A 79 2.05 1.14 -4.60
N THR A 80 1.77 1.11 -3.29
CA THR A 80 1.65 2.32 -2.47
C THR A 80 2.97 3.09 -2.41
N ALA A 81 4.10 2.40 -2.22
CA ALA A 81 5.41 3.02 -2.22
C ALA A 81 5.79 3.62 -3.59
N MET A 82 5.58 2.86 -4.68
CA MET A 82 5.90 3.32 -6.03
C MET A 82 5.07 4.54 -6.43
N THR A 83 3.76 4.52 -6.15
CA THR A 83 2.87 5.65 -6.50
C THR A 83 3.11 6.88 -5.62
N THR A 84 3.52 6.69 -4.36
CA THR A 84 3.98 7.79 -3.50
C THR A 84 5.23 8.45 -4.07
N ALA A 85 6.22 7.66 -4.49
CA ALA A 85 7.42 8.18 -5.14
C ALA A 85 7.09 8.94 -6.43
N GLU A 86 6.22 8.39 -7.28
CA GLU A 86 5.75 9.04 -8.50
C GLU A 86 5.06 10.38 -8.22
N HIS A 87 4.17 10.44 -7.23
CA HIS A 87 3.49 11.67 -6.83
C HIS A 87 4.50 12.77 -6.43
N MET A 88 5.55 12.40 -5.67
CA MET A 88 6.61 13.35 -5.29
C MET A 88 7.44 13.81 -6.49
N THR A 89 7.78 12.92 -7.42
CA THR A 89 8.59 13.28 -8.60
C THR A 89 7.80 14.02 -9.67
N ALA A 90 6.49 13.80 -9.76
CA ALA A 90 5.62 14.44 -10.74
C ALA A 90 5.17 15.86 -10.34
N GLY A 91 5.32 16.25 -9.06
CA GLY A 91 4.78 17.53 -8.59
C GLY A 91 5.15 17.98 -7.18
N ALA A 92 6.33 17.63 -6.64
CA ALA A 92 6.81 18.32 -5.43
C ALA A 92 6.85 19.84 -5.67
N PRO A 93 6.17 20.65 -4.84
CA PRO A 93 6.29 22.10 -4.93
C PRO A 93 7.74 22.48 -4.63
N THR A 94 8.40 23.16 -5.56
CA THR A 94 9.65 23.88 -5.32
C THR A 94 9.40 25.13 -4.49
#